data_AF-A0A6P1Z922-F1
#
_entry.id   AF-A0A6P1Z922-F1
#
_cell.length_a   1.000
_cell.length_b   1.000
_cell.length_c   1.000
_cell.angle_alpha   90.00
_cell.angle_beta   90.00
_cell.angle_gamma   90.00
#
_symmetry.space_group_name_H-M   'P 1'
#
loop_
_entity.id
_entity.type
_entity.pdbx_description
1 polymer ?
#
loop_
_entity_poly.entity_id
_entity_poly.type
_entity_poly.pdbx_seq_one_letter_code
_entity_poly.pdbx_strand_id
1 'polypeptide(L)'
;MRLEMMTRNGLIAGATGTGKTVTLRVISEQLSASCFPVFMGDVKGDLASICQPVVVQGVIQKRVELLGLTDFSPQVFPVRFCGVFCEQGPPVLTTVSEMVPLL
;
A
#
# COMPACT_ATOMS: atom_id res chain seq x y z
N MET A 1 -14.29 6.58 1.51
CA MET A 1 -13.34 7.49 0.84
C MET A 1 -14.01 8.08 -0.41
N ARG A 2 -13.87 9.38 -0.72
CA ARG A 2 -14.38 9.93 -1.99
C ARG A 2 -13.40 9.62 -3.12
N LEU A 3 -13.66 8.55 -3.87
CA LEU A 3 -12.77 8.02 -4.91
C LEU A 3 -12.45 9.05 -6.00
N GLU A 4 -13.40 9.93 -6.31
CA GLU A 4 -13.24 11.04 -7.29
C GLU A 4 -12.04 11.94 -7.00
N MET A 5 -11.63 12.09 -5.74
CA MET A 5 -10.48 12.93 -5.39
C MET A 5 -9.14 12.27 -5.76
N MET A 6 -9.11 10.95 -5.99
CA MET A 6 -7.88 10.22 -6.30
C MET A 6 -7.43 10.38 -7.76
N THR A 7 -8.22 11.05 -8.61
CA THR A 7 -7.76 11.47 -9.95
C THR A 7 -6.92 12.74 -9.91
N ARG A 8 -6.79 13.37 -8.74
CA ARG A 8 -5.96 14.55 -8.53
C ARG A 8 -4.64 14.14 -7.85
N ASN A 9 -3.58 14.86 -8.19
CA ASN A 9 -2.29 14.69 -7.52
C ASN A 9 -2.43 15.06 -6.03
N GLY A 10 -1.82 14.26 -5.16
CA GLY A 10 -1.82 14.47 -3.72
C GLY A 10 -0.41 14.38 -3.14
N LEU A 11 -0.20 15.00 -1.99
CA LEU A 11 1.05 14.97 -1.24
C LEU A 11 0.81 14.44 0.17
N ILE A 12 1.51 13.37 0.54
CA ILE A 12 1.55 12.86 1.92
C ILE A 12 2.91 13.23 2.50
N ALA A 13 2.92 14.27 3.34
CA ALA A 13 4.11 14.77 4.00
C ALA A 13 3.98 14.68 5.53
N GLY A 14 5.11 14.54 6.22
CA GLY A 14 5.16 14.43 7.68
C GLY A 14 6.51 13.91 8.17
N ALA A 15 6.80 14.07 9.46
CA ALA A 15 8.01 13.56 10.08
C ALA A 15 8.04 12.02 10.14
N THR A 16 9.17 11.43 10.52
CA THR A 16 9.24 9.99 10.78
C THR A 16 8.30 9.61 11.92
N GLY A 17 7.55 8.51 11.76
CA GLY A 17 6.60 8.04 12.77
C GLY A 17 5.22 8.71 12.72
N THR A 18 4.97 9.70 11.87
CA THR A 18 3.66 10.37 11.75
C THR A 18 2.64 9.63 10.87
N GLY A 19 2.89 8.34 10.58
CA GLY A 19 1.93 7.49 9.87
C GLY A 19 1.92 7.58 8.35
N LYS A 20 2.89 8.24 7.68
CA LYS A 20 2.94 8.34 6.20
C LYS A 20 2.72 7.00 5.48
N THR A 21 3.46 5.96 5.88
CA THR A 21 3.36 4.61 5.31
C THR A 21 1.98 3.98 5.59
N VAL A 22 1.44 4.19 6.78
CA VAL A 22 0.10 3.71 7.15
C VAL A 22 -0.97 4.40 6.31
N THR A 23 -0.84 5.71 6.07
CA THR A 23 -1.75 6.46 5.21
C THR A 23 -1.72 5.95 3.77
N LEU A 24 -0.53 5.76 3.19
CA LEU A 24 -0.38 5.19 1.85
C LEU A 24 -1.00 3.79 1.76
N ARG A 25 -0.73 2.94 2.76
CA ARG A 25 -1.31 1.60 2.86
C ARG A 25 -2.83 1.62 2.83
N VAL A 26 -3.46 2.42 3.71
CA VAL A 26 -4.92 2.52 3.78
C VAL A 26 -5.51 3.01 2.46
N ILE A 27 -4.88 3.98 1.79
CA ILE A 27 -5.34 4.45 0.47
C ILE A 27 -5.27 3.31 -0.56
N SER A 28 -4.17 2.56 -0.61
CA SER A 28 -4.01 1.44 -1.53
C SER A 28 -5.04 0.33 -1.29
N GLU A 29 -5.29 -0.03 -0.03
CA GLU A 29 -6.30 -1.02 0.37
C GLU A 29 -7.71 -0.58 -0.09
N GLN A 30 -8.07 0.69 0.12
CA GLN A 30 -9.39 1.22 -0.28
C GLN A 30 -9.56 1.28 -1.81
N LEU A 31 -8.50 1.62 -2.55
CA LEU A 31 -8.51 1.61 -4.01
C LEU A 31 -8.65 0.18 -4.55
N SER A 32 -7.87 -0.77 -4.00
CA SER A 32 -7.93 -2.18 -4.37
C SER A 32 -9.30 -2.81 -4.07
N ALA A 33 -9.89 -2.50 -2.91
CA ALA A 33 -11.25 -2.90 -2.55
C ALA A 33 -12.30 -2.36 -3.53
N SER A 34 -12.02 -1.22 -4.16
CA SER A 34 -12.86 -0.58 -5.17
C SER A 34 -12.50 -1.01 -6.61
N CYS A 35 -11.70 -2.07 -6.76
CA CYS A 35 -11.21 -2.59 -8.04
C CYS A 35 -10.33 -1.64 -8.86
N PHE A 36 -9.76 -0.60 -8.24
CA PHE A 36 -8.78 0.26 -8.90
C PHE A 36 -7.36 -0.30 -8.72
N PRO A 37 -6.58 -0.47 -9.81
CA PRO A 37 -5.19 -0.89 -9.69
C PRO A 37 -4.34 0.23 -9.09
N VAL A 38 -3.40 -0.14 -8.23
CA VAL A 38 -2.43 0.79 -7.62
C VAL A 38 -1.03 0.31 -7.96
N PHE A 39 -0.24 1.21 -8.55
CA PHE A 39 1.19 1.00 -8.76
C PHE A 39 1.96 1.88 -7.78
N MET A 40 2.84 1.30 -6.98
CA MET A 40 3.61 2.02 -5.97
C MET A 40 4.98 1.41 -5.78
N GLY A 41 5.99 2.26 -5.54
CA GLY A 41 7.32 1.83 -5.14
C GLY A 41 7.34 1.49 -3.65
N ASP A 42 7.81 0.29 -3.31
CA ASP A 42 7.99 -0.12 -1.92
C ASP A 42 9.48 -0.28 -1.60
N VAL A 43 10.06 0.79 -1.05
CA VAL A 43 11.50 0.83 -0.74
C VAL A 43 11.85 -0.02 0.50
N LYS A 44 10.91 -0.18 1.44
CA LYS A 44 11.16 -0.85 2.73
C LYS A 44 10.55 -2.25 2.83
N GLY A 45 9.65 -2.62 1.93
CA GLY A 45 8.87 -3.86 2.01
C GLY A 45 7.65 -3.75 2.93
N ASP A 46 7.38 -2.56 3.51
CA ASP A 46 6.30 -2.36 4.47
C ASP A 46 4.92 -2.43 3.81
N LEU A 47 4.82 -1.99 2.55
CA LEU A 47 3.56 -1.86 1.81
C LEU A 47 3.14 -3.18 1.18
N ALA A 48 4.10 -3.97 0.71
CA ALA A 48 3.89 -5.29 0.14
C ALA A 48 3.20 -6.27 1.12
N SER A 49 3.34 -6.03 2.43
CA SER A 49 2.73 -6.85 3.48
C SER A 49 1.20 -6.92 3.46
N ILE A 50 0.52 -6.07 2.68
CA ILE A 50 -0.94 -6.11 2.50
C ILE A 50 -1.45 -7.40 1.83
N CYS A 51 -0.57 -8.18 1.20
CA CYS A 51 -0.90 -9.48 0.64
C CYS A 51 -0.93 -10.62 1.67
N GLN A 52 -0.60 -10.33 2.93
CA GLN A 52 -0.66 -11.30 4.01
C GLN A 52 -1.74 -10.92 5.03
N PRO A 53 -2.47 -11.90 5.57
CA PRO A 53 -3.43 -11.65 6.62
C PRO A 53 -2.70 -11.20 7.87
N VAL A 54 -3.21 -10.15 8.52
CA VAL A 54 -2.65 -9.70 9.79
C VAL A 54 -3.04 -10.64 10.92
N VAL A 55 -2.07 -10.98 11.77
CA VAL A 55 -2.33 -11.77 12.98
C VAL A 55 -2.92 -10.86 14.04
N VAL A 56 -4.15 -11.16 14.50
CA VAL A 56 -4.87 -10.35 15.49
C VAL A 56 -4.34 -10.66 16.90
N GLN A 57 -3.21 -10.05 17.25
CA GLN A 57 -2.57 -10.23 18.56
C GLN A 57 -2.00 -8.91 19.08
N GLY A 58 -1.80 -8.83 20.40
CA GLY A 58 -1.10 -7.72 21.06
C GLY A 58 -1.77 -6.36 20.82
N VAL A 59 -1.07 -5.47 20.11
CA VAL A 59 -1.52 -4.09 19.86
C VAL A 59 -2.79 -4.04 19.02
N ILE A 60 -2.95 -4.96 18.06
CA ILE A 60 -4.11 -4.99 17.17
C ILE A 60 -5.35 -5.44 17.94
N GLN A 61 -5.23 -6.50 18.72
CA GLN A 61 -6.32 -7.00 19.56
C GLN A 61 -6.82 -5.91 20.53
N LYS A 62 -5.90 -5.24 21.25
CA LYS A 62 -6.26 -4.12 22.13
C LYS A 62 -7.01 -3.00 21.39
N ARG A 63 -6.65 -2.75 20.13
CA ARG A 63 -7.30 -1.71 19.31
C ARG A 63 -8.68 -2.14 18.82
N VAL A 64 -8.85 -3.40 18.44
CA VAL A 64 -10.14 -4.00 18.07
C VAL A 64 -11.11 -3.95 19.25
N GLU A 65 -10.65 -4.33 20.44
CA GLU A 65 -11.42 -4.26 21.68
C GLU A 65 -11.79 -2.81 22.05
N LEU A 66 -10.82 -1.89 21.98
CA LEU A 66 -11.04 -0.46 22.26
C LEU A 66 -12.08 0.17 21.32
N LEU A 67 -12.12 -0.26 20.06
CA LEU A 67 -13.05 0.24 19.05
C LEU A 67 -14.39 -0.50 19.06
N GLY A 68 -14.55 -1.55 19.86
CA GLY A 68 -15.78 -2.34 19.94
C GLY A 68 -16.14 -3.08 18.65
N LEU A 69 -15.13 -3.42 17.84
CA LEU A 69 -15.34 -4.11 16.56
C LEU A 69 -15.61 -5.61 16.81
N THR A 70 -16.85 -6.03 16.64
CA THR A 70 -17.30 -7.41 16.91
C THR A 70 -17.12 -8.36 15.72
N ASP A 71 -16.93 -7.81 14.51
CA ASP A 71 -16.85 -8.51 13.23
C ASP A 71 -15.51 -8.26 12.51
N PHE A 72 -14.47 -7.86 13.26
CA PHE A 72 -13.15 -7.61 12.68
C PHE A 72 -12.54 -8.91 12.13
N SER A 73 -12.31 -8.93 10.82
CA SER A 73 -11.64 -10.02 10.12
C SER A 73 -10.44 -9.50 9.33
N PRO A 74 -9.25 -10.11 9.43
CA PRO A 74 -8.11 -9.75 8.61
C PRO A 74 -8.42 -9.84 7.11
N GLN A 75 -8.23 -8.73 6.40
CA GLN A 75 -8.38 -8.67 4.96
C GLN A 75 -7.02 -8.77 4.27
N VAL A 76 -7.03 -9.37 3.08
CA VAL A 76 -5.85 -9.51 2.21
C VAL A 76 -6.15 -8.88 0.86
N PHE A 77 -5.15 -8.24 0.26
CA PHE A 77 -5.26 -7.60 -1.04
C PHE A 77 -4.34 -8.27 -2.07
N PRO A 78 -4.78 -8.37 -3.34
CA PRO A 78 -3.96 -8.94 -4.40
C PRO A 78 -2.76 -8.03 -4.68
N VAL A 79 -1.56 -8.58 -4.59
CA VAL A 79 -0.31 -7.87 -4.88
C VAL A 79 0.46 -8.65 -5.94
N ARG A 80 1.01 -7.91 -6.90
CA ARG A 80 1.92 -8.43 -7.92
C ARG A 80 3.22 -7.65 -7.81
N PHE A 81 4.31 -8.36 -7.56
CA PHE A 81 5.64 -7.77 -7.55
C PHE A 81 6.13 -7.60 -8.98
N CYS A 82 6.58 -6.39 -9.32
CA CYS A 82 7.18 -6.08 -10.61
C CYS A 82 8.64 -5.66 -10.36
N GLY A 83 9.58 -6.47 -10.84
CA GLY A 83 11.00 -6.18 -10.75
C GLY A 83 11.47 -5.28 -11.88
N VAL A 84 12.26 -4.25 -11.56
CA VAL A 84 12.92 -3.40 -12.56
C VAL A 84 13.95 -4.20 -13.37
N PHE A 85 14.65 -5.14 -12.71
CA PHE A 85 15.65 -5.99 -13.35
C PHE A 85 15.07 -7.23 -14.04
N CYS A 86 13.74 -7.36 -14.11
CA CYS A 86 13.05 -8.51 -14.73
C CYS A 86 13.43 -9.89 -14.14
N GLU A 87 14.08 -9.93 -12.99
CA GLU A 87 14.47 -11.19 -12.33
C GLU A 87 13.29 -11.89 -11.65
N GLN A 88 12.32 -11.11 -11.16
CA GLN A 88 11.13 -11.62 -10.48
C GLN A 88 9.88 -10.85 -10.90
N GLY A 89 8.84 -11.60 -11.25
CA GLY A 89 7.56 -11.07 -11.70
C GLY A 89 7.61 -10.48 -13.12
N PRO A 90 6.49 -9.88 -13.58
CA PRO A 90 6.44 -9.27 -14.90
C PRO A 90 7.38 -8.06 -14.98
N PRO A 91 8.00 -7.84 -16.14
CA PRO A 91 8.92 -6.74 -16.33
C PRO A 91 8.18 -5.41 -16.24
N VAL A 92 8.79 -4.43 -15.58
CA VAL A 92 8.39 -3.04 -15.79
C VAL A 92 8.90 -2.67 -17.18
N LEU A 93 8.01 -2.24 -18.09
CA LEU A 93 8.34 -1.93 -19.50
C LEU A 93 9.10 -0.61 -19.67
N THR A 94 10.01 -0.29 -18.76
CA THR A 94 10.86 0.90 -18.82
C THR A 94 12.25 0.57 -18.29
N THR A 95 13.27 1.22 -18.83
CA THR A 95 14.66 1.03 -18.39
C THR A 95 15.02 2.02 -17.29
N VAL A 96 16.02 1.69 -16.45
CA VAL A 96 16.52 2.62 -15.42
C VAL A 96 16.94 3.96 -16.05
N SER A 97 17.50 3.92 -17.27
CA SER A 97 17.88 5.09 -18.04
C SER A 97 16.71 6.02 -18.40
N GLU A 98 15.50 5.49 -18.55
CA GLU A 98 14.29 6.27 -18.85
C GLU A 98 13.61 6.84 -17.60
N MET A 99 13.87 6.27 -16.42
CA MET A 99 13.34 6.76 -15.13
C MET A 99 14.14 7.93 -14.55
N VAL A 100 15.34 8.18 -15.07
CA VAL A 100 16.19 9.31 -14.66
C VAL A 100 15.83 10.53 -15.52
N PRO A 101 15.82 11.76 -14.96
CA PRO A 101 15.62 12.95 -15.76
C PRO A 101 16.62 12.97 -16.93
N LEU A 102 16.09 13.02 -18.16
CA LEU A 102 16.89 13.34 -19.34
C LEU A 102 17.37 14.79 -19.18
N LEU A 103 18.59 14.95 -18.65
CA LEU A 103 19.33 16.20 -18.69
C LEU A 103 20.01 16.36 -20.05
#